data_AF-A0A368G8Q2-F1
#
_entry.id   AF-A0A368G8Q2-F1
#
_cell.length_a   1.000
_cell.length_b   1.000
_cell.length_c   1.000
_cell.angle_alpha   90.00
_cell.angle_beta   90.00
_cell.angle_gamma   90.00
#
_symmetry.space_group_name_H-M   'P 1'
#
loop_
_entity.id
_entity.type
_entity.pdbx_description
1 polymer ?
#
loop_
_entity_poly.entity_id
_entity_poly.type
_entity_poly.pdbx_seq_one_letter_code
_entity_poly.pdbx_strand_id
1 'polypeptide(L)'
;MFYAKRTICCVLAVFIGFSNAQVDTTTAAVTTSTADTTTSAKVEATTTEICEDDPTVNCTKLVPQCSDSRYDELMNKYCRKTCNRCGSSCADTSNQCKVWKNNGFCHSDVYPIDVKKEFCKKTCDMC
;
A
#
# COMPACT_ATOMS: atom_id res chain seq x y z
N MET A 1 47.21 -18.75 -46.21
CA MET A 1 48.37 -18.32 -45.41
C MET A 1 47.94 -17.06 -44.69
N PHE A 2 47.59 -17.10 -43.38
CA PHE A 2 48.53 -17.10 -42.23
C PHE A 2 49.48 -15.90 -42.35
N TYR A 3 49.72 -15.00 -41.39
CA TYR A 3 49.72 -15.01 -39.93
C TYR A 3 49.83 -13.51 -39.53
N ALA A 4 49.10 -13.03 -38.53
CA ALA A 4 49.55 -12.90 -37.14
C ALA A 4 50.76 -11.97 -36.88
N LYS A 5 50.56 -11.13 -35.85
CA LYS A 5 51.55 -10.67 -34.85
C LYS A 5 52.80 -9.94 -35.35
N ARG A 6 52.94 -8.68 -34.90
CA ARG A 6 54.15 -8.20 -34.24
C ARG A 6 53.88 -6.85 -33.56
N THR A 7 54.42 -6.43 -32.40
CA THR A 7 55.25 -6.99 -31.33
C THR A 7 55.82 -5.75 -30.60
N ILE A 8 55.73 -5.70 -29.25
CA ILE A 8 56.67 -5.01 -28.31
C ILE A 8 56.60 -3.45 -28.34
N CYS A 9 56.53 -2.73 -27.20
CA CYS A 9 57.42 -2.80 -26.06
C CYS A 9 56.78 -2.25 -24.76
N CYS A 10 57.24 -2.80 -23.64
CA CYS A 10 57.07 -2.44 -22.24
C CYS A 10 57.11 -0.91 -21.98
N VAL A 11 56.56 -0.35 -20.90
CA VAL A 11 57.19 -0.34 -19.57
C VAL A 11 56.24 0.34 -18.54
N LEU A 12 55.92 -0.39 -17.46
CA LEU A 12 55.65 0.03 -16.05
C LEU A 12 54.43 0.92 -15.68
N ALA A 13 53.41 0.34 -15.03
CA ALA A 13 53.24 0.38 -13.56
C ALA A 13 51.84 -0.11 -13.10
N VAL A 14 51.84 -1.21 -12.32
CA VAL A 14 51.11 -1.45 -11.04
C VAL A 14 49.72 -0.79 -10.91
N PHE A 15 48.58 -1.50 -10.80
CA PHE A 15 48.15 -2.30 -9.64
C PHE A 15 47.15 -3.41 -10.02
N ILE A 16 47.26 -4.47 -9.26
CA ILE A 16 46.70 -5.81 -9.41
C ILE A 16 45.25 -5.75 -8.91
N GLY A 17 44.30 -6.13 -9.76
CA GLY A 17 42.90 -6.32 -9.37
C GLY A 17 42.80 -7.47 -8.39
N PHE A 18 42.49 -7.18 -7.13
CA PHE A 18 42.16 -8.20 -6.16
C PHE A 18 40.77 -8.75 -6.45
N SER A 19 40.75 -9.95 -7.01
CA SER A 19 39.65 -10.89 -6.93
C SER A 19 39.26 -11.10 -5.47
N ASN A 20 38.11 -10.60 -5.05
CA ASN A 20 37.47 -11.08 -3.83
C ASN A 20 36.36 -12.05 -4.20
N ALA A 21 36.72 -13.33 -4.11
CA ALA A 21 35.80 -14.39 -3.73
C ALA A 21 35.30 -14.10 -2.31
N GLN A 22 33.99 -14.15 -2.10
CA GLN A 22 33.42 -14.59 -0.83
C GLN A 22 32.27 -15.55 -1.14
N VAL A 23 32.53 -16.78 -0.74
CA VAL A 23 31.62 -17.89 -0.57
C VAL A 23 30.94 -17.66 0.77
N ASP A 24 29.62 -17.62 0.82
CA ASP A 24 28.87 -17.91 2.04
C ASP A 24 27.76 -18.92 1.73
N THR A 25 28.17 -20.18 1.83
CA THR A 25 27.47 -21.30 2.45
C THR A 25 26.08 -20.96 3.02
N THR A 26 25.03 -21.36 2.31
CA THR A 26 23.73 -21.59 2.93
C THR A 26 23.48 -23.09 3.00
N THR A 27 23.60 -23.62 4.21
CA THR A 27 23.39 -25.02 4.59
C THR A 27 21.92 -25.40 4.54
N ALA A 28 21.72 -26.67 4.17
CA ALA A 28 20.51 -27.45 4.05
C ALA A 28 19.46 -27.31 5.17
N ALA A 29 18.19 -27.50 4.81
CA ALA A 29 17.40 -28.66 5.27
C ALA A 29 16.01 -28.69 4.60
N VAL A 30 15.77 -29.77 3.85
CA VAL A 30 14.44 -30.37 3.68
C VAL A 30 13.86 -30.65 5.06
N THR A 31 12.57 -30.37 5.28
CA THR A 31 11.61 -31.29 5.93
C THR A 31 10.20 -30.70 5.88
N THR A 32 9.29 -31.49 5.31
CA THR A 32 7.84 -31.42 5.44
C THR A 32 7.41 -31.44 6.90
N SER A 33 6.52 -30.54 7.31
CA SER A 33 5.66 -30.79 8.48
C SER A 33 4.29 -30.17 8.27
N THR A 34 3.32 -31.09 8.22
CA THR A 34 1.89 -30.89 8.38
C THR A 34 1.60 -30.54 9.85
N ALA A 35 0.85 -29.47 10.07
CA ALA A 35 0.10 -29.11 11.27
C ALA A 35 -0.42 -27.69 10.99
N ASP A 36 -1.60 -27.24 11.32
CA ASP A 36 -2.81 -27.83 11.87
C ASP A 36 -3.83 -26.68 11.69
N THR A 37 -5.08 -27.06 11.52
CA THR A 37 -6.28 -26.28 11.81
C THR A 37 -6.05 -25.03 12.65
N THR A 38 -6.26 -23.86 12.06
CA THR A 38 -6.96 -22.78 12.77
C THR A 38 -7.75 -22.00 11.74
N THR A 39 -9.06 -22.24 11.76
CA THR A 39 -10.11 -21.39 11.21
C THR A 39 -9.85 -19.95 11.67
N SER A 40 -9.12 -19.20 10.85
CA SER A 40 -9.09 -17.75 10.97
C SER A 40 -10.43 -17.28 10.43
N ALA A 41 -11.35 -17.03 11.35
CA ALA A 41 -12.52 -16.23 11.08
C ALA A 41 -12.01 -14.93 10.46
N LYS A 42 -12.11 -14.85 9.13
CA LYS A 42 -12.24 -13.61 8.39
C LYS A 42 -13.43 -12.92 9.04
N VAL A 43 -13.14 -12.13 10.07
CA VAL A 43 -14.06 -11.12 10.57
C VAL A 43 -14.22 -10.19 9.38
N GLU A 44 -15.26 -10.48 8.63
CA GLU A 44 -15.83 -9.64 7.61
C GLU A 44 -16.33 -8.39 8.32
N ALA A 45 -15.38 -7.50 8.63
CA ALA A 45 -15.66 -6.12 8.91
C ALA A 45 -16.27 -5.59 7.63
N THR A 46 -17.60 -5.64 7.57
CA THR A 46 -18.45 -4.82 6.71
C THR A 46 -18.10 -3.39 7.06
N THR A 47 -17.00 -2.92 6.48
CA THR A 47 -16.47 -1.58 6.68
C THR A 47 -17.12 -0.76 5.59
N THR A 48 -18.44 -0.57 5.71
CA THR A 48 -18.99 0.71 5.30
C THR A 48 -18.06 1.76 5.89
N GLU A 49 -17.47 2.62 5.04
CA GLU A 49 -16.69 3.79 5.47
C GLU A 49 -17.64 4.73 6.24
N ILE A 50 -18.06 4.31 7.43
CA ILE A 50 -18.90 5.07 8.32
C ILE A 50 -17.95 6.05 8.99
N CYS A 51 -18.04 7.31 8.58
CA CYS A 51 -17.37 8.37 9.29
C CYS A 51 -18.12 8.70 10.58
N GLU A 52 -17.77 7.97 11.62
CA GLU A 52 -18.26 8.19 12.98
C GLU A 52 -17.11 8.49 13.93
N ASP A 53 -17.46 9.12 15.05
CA ASP A 53 -16.55 9.33 16.16
C ASP A 53 -16.53 8.08 17.04
N ASP A 54 -15.38 7.80 17.63
CA ASP A 54 -15.19 6.70 18.56
C ASP A 54 -15.95 6.98 19.86
N PRO A 55 -16.85 6.08 20.32
CA PRO A 55 -17.66 6.31 21.52
C PRO A 55 -16.84 6.31 22.83
N THR A 56 -15.60 5.81 22.81
CA THR A 56 -14.69 5.80 23.96
C THR A 56 -13.94 7.12 24.13
N VAL A 57 -13.87 7.93 23.07
CA VAL A 57 -13.14 9.21 23.05
C VAL A 57 -14.13 10.37 23.10
N ASN A 58 -13.92 11.29 24.03
CA ASN A 58 -14.75 12.50 24.12
C ASN A 58 -14.31 13.54 23.08
N CYS A 59 -14.70 13.32 21.83
CA CYS A 59 -14.33 14.18 20.70
C CYS A 59 -14.82 15.63 20.86
N THR A 60 -15.93 15.85 21.57
CA THR A 60 -16.46 17.19 21.86
C THR A 60 -15.48 18.08 22.63
N LYS A 61 -14.63 17.48 23.50
CA LYS A 61 -13.56 18.21 24.21
C LYS A 61 -12.31 18.45 23.35
N LEU A 62 -12.15 17.68 22.28
CA LEU A 62 -10.99 17.70 21.40
C LEU A 62 -11.19 18.59 20.16
N VAL A 63 -12.36 19.21 19.99
CA VAL A 63 -12.65 20.22 18.96
C VAL A 63 -11.53 21.26 18.77
N PRO A 64 -10.96 21.90 19.81
CA PRO A 64 -9.87 22.86 19.62
C PRO A 64 -8.60 22.23 19.02
N GLN A 65 -8.40 20.93 19.20
CA GLN A 65 -7.26 20.18 18.65
C GLN A 65 -7.48 19.78 17.18
N CYS A 66 -8.70 19.93 16.63
CA CYS A 66 -8.97 19.65 15.22
C CYS A 66 -8.19 20.58 14.26
N SER A 67 -7.67 21.71 14.72
CA SER A 67 -6.85 22.62 13.90
C SER A 67 -5.34 22.45 14.13
N ASP A 68 -4.95 21.60 15.07
CA ASP A 68 -3.55 21.38 15.43
C ASP A 68 -3.02 20.13 14.73
N SER A 69 -1.99 20.30 13.90
CA SER A 69 -1.41 19.21 13.10
C SER A 69 -0.81 18.08 13.93
N ARG A 70 -0.43 18.34 15.18
CA ARG A 70 0.11 17.33 16.10
C ARG A 70 -0.92 16.27 16.47
N TYR A 71 -2.20 16.63 16.41
CA TYR A 71 -3.31 15.75 16.74
C TYR A 71 -3.99 15.19 15.49
N ASP A 72 -3.45 15.42 14.29
CA ASP A 72 -4.08 15.01 13.04
C ASP A 72 -4.34 13.51 13.00
N GLU A 73 -3.37 12.69 13.40
CA GLU A 73 -3.51 11.24 13.43
C GLU A 73 -4.62 10.80 14.41
N LEU A 74 -4.64 11.39 15.61
CA LEU A 74 -5.65 11.10 16.64
C LEU A 74 -7.05 11.52 16.17
N MET A 75 -7.19 12.72 15.59
CA MET A 75 -8.46 13.23 15.08
C MET A 75 -8.93 12.45 13.85
N ASN A 76 -8.01 12.04 12.97
CA ASN A 76 -8.31 11.19 11.81
C ASN A 76 -8.69 9.76 12.20
N LYS A 77 -8.32 9.30 13.39
CA LYS A 77 -8.64 7.94 13.84
C LYS A 77 -9.92 7.88 14.68
N TYR A 78 -10.07 8.80 15.62
CA TYR A 78 -11.13 8.73 16.63
C TYR A 78 -12.21 9.80 16.49
N CYS A 79 -11.89 10.97 15.92
CA CYS A 79 -12.78 12.13 15.95
C CYS A 79 -13.04 12.72 14.56
N ARG A 80 -13.12 11.85 13.54
CA ARG A 80 -13.24 12.29 12.15
C ARG A 80 -14.51 13.08 11.90
N LYS A 81 -15.62 12.70 12.53
CA LYS A 81 -16.92 13.36 12.33
C LYS A 81 -16.94 14.69 13.06
N THR A 82 -16.53 14.72 14.33
CA THR A 82 -16.44 15.96 15.12
C THR A 82 -15.50 16.98 14.48
N CYS A 83 -14.35 16.54 13.94
CA CYS A 83 -13.40 17.43 13.27
C CYS A 83 -13.71 17.69 11.79
N ASN A 84 -14.86 17.24 11.28
CA ASN A 84 -15.27 17.34 9.87
C ASN A 84 -14.22 16.82 8.87
N ARG A 85 -13.52 15.75 9.25
CA ARG A 85 -12.46 15.08 8.47
C ARG A 85 -12.96 13.86 7.72
N CYS A 86 -14.26 13.62 7.72
CA CYS A 86 -14.91 12.58 6.92
C CYS A 86 -14.64 12.69 5.41
N GLY A 87 -14.27 13.88 4.92
CA GLY A 87 -13.99 14.12 3.51
C GLY A 87 -12.57 13.75 3.05
N SER A 88 -11.63 13.45 3.96
CA SER A 88 -10.23 13.26 3.57
C SER A 88 -9.94 11.90 2.93
N SER A 89 -10.80 10.90 3.10
CA SER A 89 -10.71 9.62 2.38
C SER A 89 -11.60 9.56 1.13
N CYS A 90 -12.38 10.60 0.85
CA CYS A 90 -13.29 10.65 -0.30
C CYS A 90 -12.55 11.04 -1.58
N ALA A 91 -11.71 10.13 -2.06
CA ALA A 91 -11.01 10.23 -3.32
C ALA A 91 -11.21 8.94 -4.12
N ASP A 92 -11.21 9.07 -5.44
CA ASP A 92 -11.16 7.89 -6.31
C ASP A 92 -9.76 7.30 -6.28
N THR A 93 -9.70 5.98 -6.20
CA THR A 93 -8.45 5.22 -6.31
C THR A 93 -8.06 5.01 -7.77
N SER A 94 -9.05 4.88 -8.65
CA SER A 94 -8.83 4.64 -10.08
C SER A 94 -8.90 5.93 -10.91
N ASN A 95 -8.03 6.05 -11.91
CA ASN A 95 -8.09 7.11 -12.91
C ASN A 95 -9.19 6.86 -13.98
N GLN A 96 -9.78 5.67 -14.01
CA GLN A 96 -10.82 5.29 -14.98
C GLN A 96 -12.24 5.62 -14.52
N CYS A 97 -12.41 6.16 -13.31
CA CYS A 97 -13.73 6.36 -12.73
C CYS A 97 -14.67 7.19 -13.60
N LYS A 98 -14.16 8.19 -14.31
CA LYS A 98 -14.95 8.99 -15.26
C LYS A 98 -15.48 8.14 -16.42
N VAL A 99 -14.65 7.28 -17.00
CA VAL A 99 -15.03 6.38 -18.10
C VAL A 99 -16.02 5.34 -17.59
N TRP A 100 -15.73 4.72 -16.45
CA TRP A 100 -16.57 3.70 -15.84
C TRP A 100 -17.94 4.25 -15.43
N LYS A 101 -18.01 5.45 -14.85
CA LYS A 101 -19.29 6.14 -14.54
C LYS A 101 -20.13 6.33 -15.80
N ASN A 102 -19.52 6.78 -16.89
CA ASN A 102 -20.21 6.95 -18.18
C ASN A 102 -20.70 5.61 -18.75
N ASN A 103 -20.00 4.51 -18.47
CA ASN A 103 -20.40 3.15 -18.85
C ASN A 103 -21.36 2.49 -17.84
N GLY A 104 -21.87 3.24 -16.86
CA GLY A 104 -22.86 2.74 -15.91
C GLY A 104 -22.31 2.02 -14.68
N PHE A 105 -20.99 2.06 -14.43
CA PHE A 105 -20.35 1.38 -13.29
C PHE A 105 -21.01 1.68 -11.94
N CYS A 106 -21.32 2.94 -11.64
CA CYS A 106 -21.89 3.34 -10.35
C CYS A 106 -23.29 2.73 -10.10
N HIS A 107 -24.07 2.48 -11.15
CA HIS A 107 -25.44 1.97 -11.08
C HIS A 107 -25.57 0.51 -11.49
N SER A 108 -24.46 -0.16 -11.85
CA SER A 108 -24.48 -1.55 -12.31
C SER A 108 -24.68 -2.51 -11.15
N ASP A 109 -25.63 -3.44 -11.25
CA ASP A 109 -25.83 -4.51 -10.26
C ASP A 109 -24.78 -5.63 -10.39
N VAL A 110 -23.96 -5.60 -11.46
CA VAL A 110 -22.90 -6.59 -11.73
C VAL A 110 -21.68 -6.34 -10.83
N TYR A 111 -21.46 -5.09 -10.43
CA TYR A 111 -20.36 -4.73 -9.53
C TYR A 111 -20.90 -4.57 -8.10
N PRO A 112 -20.31 -5.25 -7.10
CA PRO A 112 -20.64 -5.03 -5.70
C PRO A 112 -20.42 -3.56 -5.30
N ILE A 113 -21.20 -3.06 -4.33
CA ILE A 113 -21.05 -1.71 -3.79
C ILE A 113 -19.62 -1.47 -3.26
N ASP A 114 -19.01 -2.50 -2.66
CA ASP A 114 -17.65 -2.40 -2.12
C ASP A 114 -16.62 -2.13 -3.21
N VAL A 115 -16.74 -2.79 -4.37
CA VAL A 115 -15.88 -2.55 -5.55
C VAL A 115 -16.09 -1.13 -6.07
N LYS A 116 -17.34 -0.66 -6.10
CA LYS A 116 -17.63 0.72 -6.53
C LYS A 116 -16.97 1.75 -5.62
N LYS A 117 -17.05 1.52 -4.30
CA LYS A 117 -16.44 2.37 -3.28
C LYS A 117 -14.91 2.30 -3.28
N GLU A 118 -14.35 1.11 -3.43
CA GLU A 118 -12.91 0.87 -3.47
C GLU A 118 -12.25 1.66 -4.59
N PHE A 119 -12.84 1.65 -5.78
CA PHE A 119 -12.25 2.31 -6.93
C PHE A 119 -12.71 3.75 -7.12
N CYS A 120 -14.00 4.02 -6.97
CA CYS A 120 -14.64 5.24 -7.45
C CYS A 120 -15.63 5.86 -6.45
N LYS A 121 -15.38 5.74 -5.14
CA LYS A 121 -16.25 6.30 -4.09
C LYS A 121 -16.61 7.77 -4.31
N LYS A 122 -15.67 8.60 -4.76
CA LYS A 122 -15.95 10.02 -5.01
C LYS A 122 -16.75 10.22 -6.29
N THR A 123 -16.32 9.61 -7.39
CA THR A 123 -17.00 9.73 -8.68
C THR A 123 -18.42 9.16 -8.64
N CYS A 124 -18.66 8.11 -7.87
CA CYS A 124 -19.97 7.48 -7.69
C CYS A 124 -20.79 8.09 -6.55
N ASP A 125 -20.31 9.14 -5.88
CA ASP A 125 -20.99 9.79 -4.75
C ASP A 125 -21.32 8.78 -3.62
N MET A 126 -20.41 7.84 -3.36
CA MET A 126 -20.52 6.74 -2.38
C MET A 126 -19.53 6.87 -1.21
N CYS A 127 -19.04 8.08 -0.99
CA CYS A 127 -18.57 8.53 0.32
C CYS A 127 -19.80 8.72 1.23
#